data_AF-A0A8I0G629-F1
#
_entry.id   AF-A0A8I0G629-F1
#
_cell.length_a   1.000
_cell.length_b   1.000
_cell.length_c   1.000
_cell.angle_alpha   90.00
_cell.angle_beta   90.00
_cell.angle_gamma   90.00
#
_symmetry.space_group_name_H-M   'P 1'
#
loop_
_entity.id
_entity.type
_entity.pdbx_description
1 polymer ?
#
loop_
_entity_poly.entity_id
_entity_poly.type
_entity_poly.pdbx_seq_one_letter_code
_entity_poly.pdbx_strand_id
1 'polypeptide(L)' 'MNSSMTNKMLINRRTLLKMIPLSDRTIYNLEQRGEFPKRIVLTSRSVAWDLAEVENWIEEKRRSALKAARPGFFW' A
#
# COMPACT_ATOMS: atom_id res chain seq x y z
N MET A 1 -24.66 16.13 0.63
CA MET A 1 -24.09 15.96 -0.72
C MET A 1 -22.92 14.99 -0.65
N ASN A 2 -23.09 13.88 -1.38
CA ASN A 2 -22.11 12.87 -1.78
C ASN A 2 -21.35 12.10 -0.70
N SER A 3 -22.09 11.42 0.18
CA SER A 3 -21.65 10.14 0.73
C SER A 3 -21.74 9.10 -0.39
N SER A 4 -20.85 9.16 -1.36
CA SER A 4 -20.73 8.13 -2.39
C SER A 4 -20.55 6.79 -1.68
N MET A 5 -21.47 5.86 -1.93
CA MET A 5 -21.29 4.43 -1.66
C MET A 5 -20.10 3.94 -2.50
N THR A 6 -18.88 4.26 -2.07
CA THR A 6 -17.68 3.64 -2.59
C THR A 6 -17.72 2.23 -2.06
N ASN A 7 -17.91 1.25 -2.94
CA ASN A 7 -17.64 -0.14 -2.65
C ASN A 7 -16.15 -0.23 -2.27
N LYS A 8 -15.83 -0.01 -0.99
CA LYS A 8 -14.45 0.00 -0.49
C LYS A 8 -13.97 -1.44 -0.48
N MET A 9 -13.31 -1.83 -1.56
CA MET A 9 -12.70 -3.14 -1.66
C MET A 9 -11.53 -3.19 -0.68
N LEU A 10 -11.72 -3.93 0.40
CA LEU A 10 -10.69 -4.17 1.39
C LEU A 10 -9.83 -5.35 0.96
N ILE A 11 -8.52 -5.12 0.88
CA ILE A 11 -7.55 -6.16 0.59
C ILE A 11 -6.87 -6.64 1.86
N ASN A 12 -6.64 -7.95 1.93
CA ASN A 12 -5.87 -8.54 3.03
C ASN A 12 -4.36 -8.44 2.77
N ARG A 13 -3.56 -8.75 3.79
CA ARG A 13 -2.08 -8.74 3.69
C ARG A 13 -1.55 -9.64 2.57
N ARG A 14 -2.17 -10.79 2.33
CA ARG A 14 -1.72 -11.73 1.28
C ARG A 14 -1.90 -11.14 -0.10
N THR A 15 -3.02 -10.47 -0.37
CA THR A 15 -3.29 -9.79 -1.64
C THR A 15 -2.37 -8.58 -1.80
N LEU A 16 -2.15 -7.81 -0.71
CA LEU A 16 -1.23 -6.67 -0.72
C LEU A 16 0.19 -7.07 -1.15
N LEU A 17 0.73 -8.15 -0.55
CA LEU A 17 2.06 -8.67 -0.87
C LEU A 17 2.17 -9.26 -2.28
N LYS A 18 1.04 -9.62 -2.92
CA LYS A 18 1.05 -10.03 -4.34
C LYS A 18 1.14 -8.83 -5.28
N MET A 19 0.54 -7.69 -4.91
CA MET A 19 0.55 -6.48 -5.73
C MET A 19 1.87 -5.72 -5.61
N ILE A 20 2.45 -5.71 -4.40
CA ILE A 20 3.66 -4.95 -4.10
C ILE A 20 4.74 -5.94 -3.64
N PRO A 21 5.90 -6.01 -4.34
CA PRO A 21 7.01 -6.89 -3.95
C PRO A 21 7.81 -6.30 -2.78
N LEU A 22 7.13 -5.93 -1.69
CA LEU A 22 7.72 -5.45 -0.45
C LEU A 22 7.53 -6.47 0.66
N SER A 23 8.47 -6.52 1.60
CA SER A 23 8.33 -7.31 2.82
C SER A 23 7.41 -6.61 3.81
N ASP A 24 6.81 -7.38 4.72
CA ASP A 24 5.98 -6.84 5.79
C ASP A 24 6.70 -5.86 6.69
N ARG A 25 7.98 -6.11 6.97
CA ARG A 25 8.81 -5.20 7.75
C ARG A 25 8.93 -3.85 7.06
N THR A 26 9.08 -3.84 5.74
CA THR A 26 9.11 -2.60 4.98
C THR A 26 7.77 -1.89 5.02
N ILE A 27 6.66 -2.62 4.86
CA ILE A 27 5.31 -2.04 4.98
C ILE A 27 5.11 -1.42 6.37
N TYR A 28 5.46 -2.14 7.44
CA TYR A 28 5.37 -1.61 8.80
C TYR A 28 6.23 -0.36 9.00
N ASN A 29 7.47 -0.34 8.50
CA ASN A 29 8.33 0.83 8.59
C ASN A 29 7.74 2.02 7.82
N LEU A 30 7.14 1.79 6.65
CA LEU A 30 6.49 2.84 5.88
C LEU A 30 5.21 3.35 6.56
N GLU A 31 4.43 2.45 7.19
CA GLU A 31 3.30 2.82 8.05
C GLU A 31 3.76 3.70 9.22
N GLN A 32 4.84 3.34 9.91
CA GLN A 32 5.42 4.13 11.01
C GLN A 32 5.89 5.50 10.53
N ARG A 33 6.41 5.59 9.31
CA ARG A 33 6.84 6.85 8.69
C ARG A 33 5.67 7.68 8.14
N GLY A 34 4.44 7.16 8.16
CA GLY A 34 3.27 7.80 7.56
C GLY A 34 3.31 7.84 6.03
N GLU A 35 4.21 7.06 5.41
CA GLU A 35 4.36 6.98 3.97
C GLU A 35 3.46 5.90 3.35
N PHE A 36 2.80 5.07 4.14
CA PHE A 36 1.94 3.98 3.65
C PHE A 36 0.49 4.15 4.15
N PRO A 37 -0.52 3.71 3.38
CA PRO A 37 -1.91 3.67 3.81
C PRO A 37 -2.09 3.00 5.18
N LYS A 38 -2.96 3.57 6.01
CA LYS A 38 -3.18 3.06 7.36
C LYS A 38 -3.92 1.73 7.31
N ARG A 39 -3.40 0.74 8.03
CA ARG A 39 -4.11 -0.53 8.22
C ARG A 39 -5.41 -0.34 9.00
N ILE A 40 -6.46 -1.00 8.55
CA ILE A 40 -7.74 -1.13 9.23
C ILE A 40 -7.74 -2.48 9.96
N VAL A 41 -7.82 -2.45 11.28
CA VAL A 41 -7.90 -3.67 12.10
C VAL A 41 -9.34 -4.16 12.10
N LEU A 42 -9.59 -5.28 11.42
CA LEU A 42 -10.90 -5.93 11.43
C LEU A 42 -11.08 -6.85 12.64
N THR A 43 -9.99 -7.47 13.10
CA THR A 43 -9.95 -8.42 14.23
C THR A 43 -8.54 -8.45 14.80
N SER A 44 -8.32 -9.02 15.99
CA SER A 44 -7.02 -9.13 16.68
C SER A 44 -5.87 -9.70 15.84
N ARG A 45 -6.17 -10.43 14.75
CA ARG A 45 -5.17 -10.99 13.81
C ARG A 45 -5.42 -10.61 12.34
N SER A 46 -6.51 -9.91 12.04
CA SER A 46 -6.89 -9.59 10.67
C SER A 46 -6.80 -8.08 10.45
N VAL A 47 -5.93 -7.71 9.51
CA VAL A 47 -5.74 -6.34 9.06
C VAL A 47 -6.02 -6.27 7.57
N ALA A 48 -6.68 -5.20 7.17
CA ALA A 48 -7.00 -4.91 5.80
C ALA A 48 -6.59 -3.49 5.42
N TRP A 49 -6.40 -3.26 4.13
CA TRP A 49 -6.15 -1.95 3.56
C TRP A 49 -7.22 -1.65 2.53
N ASP A 50 -7.50 -0.36 2.31
CA ASP A 50 -8.35 0.06 1.20
C ASP A 50 -7.58 -0.08 -0.10
N LEU A 51 -8.16 -0.77 -1.09
CA LEU A 51 -7.57 -0.96 -2.40
C LEU A 51 -7.25 0.39 -3.07
N ALA A 52 -8.17 1.35 -2.99
CA ALA A 52 -8.01 2.64 -3.66
C ALA A 52 -6.86 3.46 -3.08
N GLU A 53 -6.67 3.42 -1.75
CA GLU A 53 -5.54 4.09 -1.10
C GLU A 53 -4.21 3.44 -1.51
N VAL A 54 -4.18 2.11 -1.59
CA VAL A 54 -2.99 1.36 -2.01
C VAL A 54 -2.65 1.63 -3.47
N GLU A 55 -3.63 1.67 -4.36
CA GLU A 55 -3.43 2.02 -5.78
C GLU A 55 -2.89 3.45 -5.94
N ASN A 56 -3.50 4.44 -5.26
CA ASN A 56 -3.00 5.81 -5.27
C ASN A 56 -1.56 5.91 -4.77
N TRP A 57 -1.23 5.17 -3.69
CA TRP A 57 0.14 5.10 -3.18
C TRP A 57 1.13 4.50 -4.19
N ILE A 58 0.74 3.43 -4.91
CA ILE A 58 1.56 2.85 -5.98
C ILE A 58 1.81 3.87 -7.08
N GLU A 59 0.80 4.65 -7.48
CA GLU A 59 0.95 5.70 -8.49
C GLU A 59 1.86 6.85 -8.04
N GLU A 60 1.73 7.29 -6.78
CA GLU A 60 2.62 8.28 -6.17
C GLU A 60 4.07 7.77 -6.13
N LYS A 61 4.28 6.50 -5.77
CA LYS A 61 5.59 5.86 -5.79
C LYS A 61 6.11 5.68 -7.21
N ARG A 62 5.29 5.39 -8.22
CA ARG A 62 5.70 5.39 -9.64
C ARG A 62 6.19 6.77 -10.08
N ARG A 63 5.43 7.83 -9.76
CA ARG A 63 5.83 9.22 -10.05
C ARG A 63 7.12 9.62 -9.33
N SER A 64 7.30 9.16 -8.10
CA SER A 64 8.51 9.42 -7.30
C SER A 64 9.69 8.54 -7.71
N ALA A 65 9.46 7.30 -8.13
CA ALA A 65 10.48 6.39 -8.65
C ALA A 65 11.04 6.88 -9.98
N LEU A 66 10.24 7.60 -10.79
CA LEU A 66 10.75 8.32 -11.96
C LEU A 66 11.84 9.34 -11.59
N LYS A 67 11.81 9.91 -10.37
CA LYS A 67 12.90 10.76 -9.84
C LYS A 67 14.05 9.96 -9.24
N ALA A 68 13.80 8.75 -8.77
CA ALA A 68 14.81 7.83 -8.28
C ALA A 68 15.19 6.83 -9.37
N ALA A 69 15.79 7.33 -10.47
CA ALA A 69 16.55 6.48 -11.37
C ALA A 69 17.62 5.78 -10.53
N ARG A 70 17.44 4.48 -10.25
CA ARG A 70 18.49 3.70 -9.61
C ARG A 70 19.29 3.04 -10.73
N PRO A 71 20.57 3.43 -10.92
CA PRO A 71 21.48 2.68 -11.76
C PRO A 71 21.71 1.31 -11.12
N GLY A 72 21.75 0.26 -11.95
CA GLY A 72 22.22 -1.07 -11.56
C GLY A 72 21.18 -1.94 -10.85
N PHE A 73 20.26 -2.51 -11.62
CA PHE A 73 19.65 -3.79 -11.26
C PHE A 73 20.53 -4.88 -11.89
N PHE A 74 21.57 -5.31 -11.18
CA PHE A 74 22.46 -6.40 -11.58
C PHE A 74 21.83 -7.75 -11.18
N TRP A 75 21.71 -8.66 -12.13
CA TRP A 75 21.72 -10.11 -11.94
C TRP A 75 22.94 -10.66 -12.68
#